data_AF-U6MVC7-F1
#
_entry.id   AF-U6MVC7-F1
#
_cell.length_a   1.000
_cell.length_b   1.000
_cell.length_c   1.000
_cell.angle_alpha   90.00
_cell.angle_beta   90.00
_cell.angle_gamma   90.00
#
_symmetry.space_group_name_H-M   'P 1'
#
loop_
_entity.id
_entity.type
_entity.pdbx_description
1 polymer ?
#
loop_
_entity_poly.entity_id
_entity_poly.type
_entity_poly.pdbx_seq_one_letter_code
_entity_poly.pdbx_strand_id
1 'polypeptide(L)'
;GNSLQTAAFAAHVAAAAKGLLLGALSPLSLADAAQALNLPCENLLQAANELIAKGEVAGAIQAKVFTPGIFSAAQTAQVQQQQQQQQQQQQQQQQQRKQLLPAGAAWLQQ
;
A
#
# COMPACT_ATOMS: atom_id res chain seq x y z
N GLY A 1 16.41 17.12 -37.99
CA GLY A 1 15.77 17.84 -36.86
C GLY A 1 14.72 16.94 -36.26
N ASN A 2 14.78 16.72 -34.94
CA ASN A 2 13.67 16.15 -34.12
C ASN A 2 14.03 15.95 -32.63
N SER A 3 15.26 16.18 -32.20
CA SER A 3 15.72 15.91 -30.82
C SER A 3 15.09 16.81 -29.74
N LEU A 4 14.73 18.05 -30.07
CA LEU A 4 14.10 18.97 -29.11
C LEU A 4 12.64 18.59 -28.82
N GLN A 5 11.92 18.06 -29.81
CA GLN A 5 10.52 17.62 -29.62
C GLN A 5 10.45 16.36 -28.75
N THR A 6 11.43 15.46 -28.86
CA THR A 6 11.50 14.25 -28.02
C THR A 6 11.93 14.54 -26.58
N ALA A 7 12.91 15.44 -26.37
CA ALA A 7 13.37 15.78 -25.02
C ALA A 7 12.31 16.54 -24.21
N ALA A 8 11.64 17.53 -24.82
CA ALA A 8 10.59 18.29 -24.17
C ALA A 8 9.37 17.40 -23.81
N PHE A 9 9.00 16.48 -24.72
CA PHE A 9 7.93 15.54 -24.45
C PHE A 9 8.29 14.56 -23.32
N ALA A 10 9.52 14.02 -23.32
CA ALA A 10 9.98 13.14 -22.24
C ALA A 10 9.97 13.86 -20.87
N ALA A 11 10.44 15.11 -20.83
CA ALA A 11 10.40 15.94 -19.61
C ALA A 11 8.95 16.18 -19.14
N HIS A 12 8.03 16.43 -20.07
CA HIS A 12 6.60 16.60 -19.74
C HIS A 12 5.99 15.32 -19.14
N VAL A 13 6.23 14.16 -19.75
CA VAL A 13 5.76 12.87 -19.22
C VAL A 13 6.35 12.60 -17.84
N ALA A 14 7.65 12.86 -17.64
CA ALA A 14 8.32 12.67 -16.35
C ALA A 14 7.74 13.58 -15.25
N ALA A 15 7.48 14.86 -15.57
CA ALA A 15 6.86 15.79 -14.65
C ALA A 15 5.42 15.38 -14.29
N ALA A 16 4.63 14.95 -15.29
CA ALA A 16 3.28 14.44 -15.09
C ALA A 16 3.26 13.19 -14.20
N ALA A 17 4.12 12.21 -14.48
CA ALA A 17 4.27 11.02 -13.66
C ALA A 17 4.61 11.40 -12.21
N LYS A 18 5.62 12.26 -12.02
CA LYS A 18 6.06 12.69 -10.69
C LYS A 18 4.95 13.35 -9.89
N GLY A 19 4.21 14.27 -10.50
CA GLY A 19 3.07 14.94 -9.86
C GLY A 19 1.96 13.96 -9.45
N LEU A 20 1.56 13.07 -10.36
CA LEU A 20 0.54 12.06 -10.09
C LEU A 20 0.95 11.12 -8.95
N LEU A 21 2.15 10.57 -9.03
CA LEU A 21 2.62 9.53 -8.11
C LEU A 21 2.87 10.08 -6.70
N LEU A 22 3.43 11.29 -6.58
CA LEU A 22 3.63 11.95 -5.28
C LEU A 22 2.31 12.41 -4.65
N GLY A 23 1.32 12.78 -5.46
CA GLY A 23 0.00 13.20 -4.99
C GLY A 23 -0.96 12.05 -4.67
N ALA A 24 -0.63 10.82 -5.06
CA ALA A 24 -1.53 9.68 -4.88
C ALA A 24 -1.55 9.19 -3.42
N LEU A 25 -2.75 9.23 -2.82
CA LEU A 25 -3.01 8.68 -1.48
C LEU A 25 -3.69 7.30 -1.52
N SER A 26 -4.08 6.84 -2.70
CA SER A 26 -4.76 5.58 -2.95
C SER A 26 -4.30 4.96 -4.28
N PRO A 27 -4.58 3.68 -4.56
CA PRO A 27 -4.21 3.05 -5.81
C PRO A 27 -4.74 3.83 -7.02
N LEU A 28 -3.84 4.13 -7.97
CA LEU A 28 -4.10 4.92 -9.16
C LEU A 28 -3.92 4.06 -10.42
N SER A 29 -4.95 4.03 -11.27
CA SER A 29 -4.85 3.45 -12.61
C SER A 29 -4.00 4.35 -13.52
N LEU A 30 -2.86 3.85 -13.98
CA LEU A 30 -2.00 4.59 -14.91
C LEU A 30 -2.62 4.69 -16.31
N ALA A 31 -3.51 3.76 -16.67
CA ALA A 31 -4.26 3.84 -17.93
C ALA A 31 -5.24 5.03 -17.92
N ASP A 32 -6.01 5.18 -16.85
CA ASP A 32 -6.97 6.29 -16.71
C ASP A 32 -6.25 7.63 -16.58
N ALA A 33 -5.14 7.65 -15.82
CA ALA A 33 -4.31 8.85 -15.68
C ALA A 33 -3.67 9.26 -17.02
N ALA A 34 -3.18 8.29 -17.81
CA ALA A 34 -2.65 8.55 -19.14
C ALA A 34 -3.72 9.11 -20.08
N GLN A 35 -4.93 8.55 -20.04
CA GLN A 35 -6.06 9.07 -20.82
C GLN A 35 -6.44 10.50 -20.39
N ALA A 36 -6.55 10.77 -19.09
CA ALA A 36 -6.91 12.08 -18.56
C ALA A 36 -5.89 13.17 -18.91
N LEU A 37 -4.60 12.80 -18.99
CA LEU A 37 -3.52 13.70 -19.35
C LEU A 37 -3.21 13.73 -20.85
N ASN A 38 -3.92 12.95 -21.66
CA ASN A 38 -3.64 12.76 -23.09
C ASN A 38 -2.18 12.35 -23.37
N LEU A 39 -1.67 11.42 -22.56
CA LEU A 39 -0.32 10.86 -22.67
C LEU A 39 -0.37 9.38 -23.10
N PRO A 40 0.65 8.89 -23.82
CA PRO A 40 0.79 7.45 -24.04
C PRO A 40 0.98 6.71 -22.72
N CYS A 41 0.13 5.72 -22.45
CA CYS A 41 0.18 4.92 -21.22
C CYS A 41 1.56 4.27 -20.99
N GLU A 42 2.22 3.80 -22.05
CA GLU A 42 3.53 3.14 -21.95
C GLU A 42 4.63 4.12 -21.53
N ASN A 43 4.59 5.36 -22.02
CA ASN A 43 5.54 6.39 -21.61
C ASN A 43 5.33 6.81 -20.14
N LEU A 44 4.06 6.92 -19.72
CA LEU A 44 3.73 7.22 -18.33
C LEU A 44 4.16 6.08 -17.40
N LEU A 45 3.92 4.82 -17.80
CA LEU A 45 4.34 3.63 -17.07
C LEU A 45 5.87 3.55 -16.96
N GLN A 46 6.59 3.85 -18.04
CA GLN A 46 8.05 3.88 -18.01
C GLN A 46 8.57 4.95 -17.04
N ALA A 47 8.07 6.19 -17.14
CA ALA A 47 8.47 7.28 -16.25
C ALA A 47 8.16 6.96 -14.77
N ALA A 48 7.01 6.34 -14.51
CA ALA A 48 6.61 5.89 -13.19
C ALA A 48 7.58 4.83 -12.61
N ASN A 49 7.95 3.83 -13.40
CA ASN A 49 8.94 2.83 -12.99
C ASN A 49 10.32 3.43 -12.72
N GLU A 50 10.76 4.40 -13.53
CA GLU A 50 12.03 5.09 -13.32
C GLU A 50 12.05 5.89 -12.01
N LEU A 51 10.95 6.56 -11.66
CA LEU A 51 10.82 7.30 -10.39
C LEU A 51 10.87 6.36 -9.18
N ILE A 52 10.25 5.19 -9.27
CA ILE A 52 10.31 4.15 -8.22
C ILE A 52 11.73 3.59 -8.11
N ALA A 53 12.36 3.24 -9.22
CA ALA A 53 13.72 2.68 -9.24
C ALA A 53 14.77 3.66 -8.68
N LYS A 54 14.58 4.97 -8.89
CA LYS A 54 15.43 6.03 -8.31
C LYS A 54 15.12 6.32 -6.85
N GLY A 55 14.05 5.74 -6.29
CA GLY A 55 13.60 6.03 -4.93
C GLY A 55 12.98 7.42 -4.75
N GLU A 56 12.65 8.12 -5.84
CA GLU A 56 11.97 9.42 -5.79
C GLU A 56 10.49 9.29 -5.39
N VAL A 57 9.91 8.11 -5.63
CA VAL A 57 8.54 7.76 -5.23
C VAL A 57 8.55 6.42 -4.50
N ALA A 58 7.90 6.38 -3.33
CA ALA A 58 7.65 5.15 -2.60
C ALA A 58 6.31 4.53 -3.03
N GLY A 59 6.36 3.33 -3.62
CA GLY A 59 5.19 2.57 -4.03
C GLY A 59 5.54 1.42 -4.95
N ALA A 60 4.53 0.72 -5.44
CA ALA A 60 4.70 -0.38 -6.38
C ALA A 60 3.70 -0.28 -7.52
N ILE A 61 4.09 -0.78 -8.70
CA ILE A 61 3.18 -0.89 -9.85
C ILE A 61 2.89 -2.37 -10.11
N GLN A 62 1.62 -2.71 -10.19
CA GLN A 62 1.15 -4.04 -10.59
C GLN A 62 -0.03 -3.88 -11.54
N ALA A 63 -0.02 -4.61 -12.67
CA ALA A 63 -1.09 -4.54 -13.68
C ALA A 63 -1.48 -3.10 -14.07
N LYS A 64 -0.49 -2.21 -14.26
CA LYS A 64 -0.67 -0.77 -14.58
C LYS A 64 -1.40 0.05 -13.49
N VAL A 65 -1.50 -0.46 -12.27
CA VAL A 65 -1.98 0.27 -11.10
C VAL A 65 -0.80 0.62 -10.20
N PHE A 66 -0.61 1.91 -9.94
CA PHE A 66 0.34 2.39 -8.95
C PHE A 66 -0.31 2.35 -7.56
N THR A 67 0.32 1.66 -6.61
CA THR A 67 -0.08 1.64 -5.20
C THR A 67 0.94 2.43 -4.39
N PRO A 68 0.54 3.57 -3.78
CA PRO A 68 1.43 4.37 -2.94
C PRO A 68 1.92 3.61 -1.72
N GLY A 69 3.18 3.80 -1.32
CA GLY A 69 3.75 3.13 -0.15
C GLY A 69 2.99 3.43 1.15
N ILE A 70 2.48 4.67 1.30
CA ILE A 70 1.67 5.08 2.45
C ILE A 70 0.37 4.27 2.57
N PHE A 71 -0.23 3.89 1.43
CA PHE A 71 -1.45 3.10 1.40
C PHE A 71 -1.19 1.66 1.87
N SER A 72 -0.10 1.05 1.40
CA SER A 72 0.31 -0.29 1.85
C SER A 72 0.68 -0.33 3.34
N ALA A 73 1.36 0.70 3.84
CA ALA A 73 1.70 0.82 5.25
C ALA A 73 0.44 0.95 6.12
N ALA A 74 -0.54 1.76 5.69
CA ALA A 74 -1.80 1.93 6.40
C ALA A 74 -2.58 0.61 6.51
N GLN A 75 -2.69 -0.16 5.42
CA GLN A 75 -3.33 -1.48 5.46
C GLN A 75 -2.62 -2.44 6.43
N THR A 76 -1.30 -2.46 6.41
CA THR A 76 -0.50 -3.33 7.29
C THR A 76 -0.74 -2.97 8.77
N ALA A 77 -0.77 -1.67 9.09
CA ALA A 77 -1.04 -1.20 10.43
C ALA A 77 -2.45 -1.61 10.93
N GLN A 78 -3.47 -1.57 10.07
CA GLN A 78 -4.82 -2.00 10.43
C GLN A 78 -4.88 -3.50 10.79
N VAL A 79 -4.20 -4.35 10.01
CA VAL A 79 -4.15 -5.79 10.28
C VAL A 79 -3.42 -6.09 11.59
N GLN A 80 -2.30 -5.41 11.86
CA GLN A 80 -1.57 -5.56 13.13
C GLN A 80 -2.42 -5.16 14.34
N GLN A 81 -3.17 -4.05 14.26
CA GLN A 81 -4.06 -3.63 15.33
C GLN A 81 -5.16 -4.67 15.60
N GLN A 82 -5.76 -5.24 14.55
CA GLN A 82 -6.78 -6.29 14.70
C GLN A 82 -6.21 -7.55 15.37
N GLN A 83 -5.03 -8.00 14.98
CA GLN A 83 -4.38 -9.17 15.61
C GLN A 83 -4.07 -8.92 17.09
N GLN A 84 -3.60 -7.72 17.44
CA GLN A 84 -3.29 -7.38 18.82
C GLN A 84 -4.55 -7.36 19.69
N GLN A 85 -5.67 -6.86 19.16
CA GLN A 85 -6.95 -6.84 19.86
C GLN A 85 -7.51 -8.24 20.10
N GLN A 86 -7.34 -9.15 19.12
CA GLN A 86 -7.73 -10.56 19.24
C GLN A 86 -6.91 -11.30 20.31
N GLN A 87 -5.61 -11.05 20.39
CA GLN A 87 -4.76 -11.62 21.45
C GLN A 87 -5.17 -11.15 22.85
N GLN A 88 -5.48 -9.86 23.01
CA GLN A 88 -5.93 -9.33 24.30
C GLN A 88 -7.26 -9.95 24.75
N GLN A 89 -8.22 -10.13 23.84
CA GLN A 89 -9.48 -10.81 24.16
C GLN A 89 -9.27 -12.26 24.59
N GLN A 90 -8.40 -13.01 23.91
CA GLN A 90 -8.10 -14.39 24.33
C GLN A 90 -7.46 -14.44 25.72
N GLN A 91 -6.54 -13.52 26.04
CA GLN A 91 -5.93 -13.46 27.37
C GLN A 91 -6.97 -13.14 28.45
N GLN A 92 -7.88 -12.19 28.21
CA GLN A 92 -8.96 -11.87 29.15
C GLN A 92 -9.90 -13.07 29.34
N GLN A 93 -10.28 -13.76 28.26
CA GLN A 93 -11.11 -14.97 28.37
C GLN A 93 -10.40 -16.07 29.16
N GLN A 94 -9.11 -16.30 28.94
CA GLN A 94 -8.35 -17.29 29.71
C GLN A 94 -8.25 -16.92 31.19
N GLN A 95 -8.07 -15.63 31.52
CA GLN A 95 -8.06 -15.16 32.90
C GLN A 95 -9.43 -15.34 33.56
N GLN A 96 -10.52 -14.98 32.87
CA GLN A 96 -11.88 -15.23 33.35
C GLN A 96 -12.12 -16.73 33.51
N ARG A 97 -11.69 -17.57 32.56
CA ARG A 97 -11.82 -19.03 32.66
C ARG A 97 -11.06 -19.60 33.84
N LYS A 98 -9.85 -19.10 34.13
CA LYS A 98 -9.06 -19.48 35.32
C LYS A 98 -9.74 -19.07 36.63
N GLN A 99 -10.44 -17.94 36.66
CA GLN A 99 -11.19 -17.49 37.83
C GLN A 99 -12.52 -18.24 38.01
N LEU A 100 -13.13 -18.68 36.90
CA LEU A 100 -14.37 -19.45 36.88
C LEU A 100 -14.17 -20.96 37.07
N LEU A 101 -12.94 -21.45 36.94
CA LEU A 101 -12.59 -22.82 37.34
C LEU A 101 -12.79 -22.91 38.85
N PRO A 102 -13.80 -23.66 39.35
CA PRO A 102 -13.97 -23.81 40.77
C PRO A 102 -12.71 -24.47 41.33
N ALA A 103 -12.29 -24.04 42.53
CA ALA A 103 -11.29 -24.72 43.35
C ALA A 103 -11.63 -26.22 43.65
N GLY A 104 -12.73 -26.73 43.08
CA GLY A 104 -13.25 -28.09 43.22
C GLY A 104 -12.76 -29.09 42.16
N ALA A 105 -11.66 -28.87 41.44
CA ALA A 105 -11.02 -29.97 40.70
C ALA A 105 -10.18 -30.90 41.62
N ALA A 106 -10.31 -30.76 42.94
CA ALA A 106 -9.68 -31.63 43.93
C ALA A 106 -10.43 -32.97 44.17
N TRP A 107 -11.64 -33.16 43.63
CA TRP A 107 -12.48 -34.33 43.93
C TRP A 107 -12.37 -35.50 42.94
N LEU A 108 -11.54 -35.40 41.89
CA LEU A 108 -11.36 -36.46 40.88
C LEU A 108 -10.16 -37.39 41.16
N GLN A 109 -9.54 -37.29 42.35
CA GLN A 109 -8.55 -38.24 42.84
C GLN A 109 -9.02 -38.91 44.13
N GLN A 110 -10.02 -39.78 44.05
CA GLN A 110 -10.23 -40.88 45.01
C GLN A 110 -10.72 -42.12 44.26
#